data_AF-G3M873-F1
#
_entry.id   AF-G3M873-F1
#
_cell.length_a   1.000
_cell.length_b   1.000
_cell.length_c   1.000
_cell.angle_alpha   90.00
_cell.angle_beta   90.00
_cell.angle_gamma   90.00
#
_symmetry.space_group_name_H-M   'P 1'
#
loop_
_entity.id
_entity.type
_entity.pdbx_description
1 polymer ?
#
loop_
_entity_poly.entity_id
_entity_poly.type
_entity_poly.pdbx_seq_one_letter_code
_entity_poly.pdbx_strand_id
1 'polypeptide(L)'
;SCQEIHLSRAPQGPQFPFSRVDDREEWPSVFYNRTCQCSGNFMGFNCGDCKFGFLGPNCLERRMLLRRNIFDLSIPEKNKFLAYLNLAKHTISSDYVIPTSTYGQMNNGSTPIFRDINIYDLFVWMHYYVSRDTLLGDSSVW
;
A
#
# COMPACT_ATOMS: atom_id res chain seq x y z
N SER A 1 -4.56 16.29 -9.70
CA SER A 1 -3.52 17.33 -9.54
C SER A 1 -2.62 16.98 -8.37
N CYS A 2 -1.39 17.51 -8.30
CA CYS A 2 -0.49 17.30 -7.17
C CYS A 2 -0.81 18.29 -6.04
N GLN A 3 -1.12 17.82 -4.84
CA GLN A 3 -1.56 18.63 -3.70
C GLN A 3 -0.87 18.22 -2.39
N GLU A 4 -0.89 19.11 -1.40
CA GLU A 4 -0.40 18.80 -0.04
C GLU A 4 -1.18 17.64 0.59
N ILE A 5 -0.49 16.84 1.39
CA ILE A 5 -1.13 15.76 2.15
C ILE A 5 -2.06 16.30 3.23
N HIS A 6 -3.08 15.53 3.57
CA HIS A 6 -3.97 15.84 4.68
C HIS A 6 -3.74 14.86 5.83
N LEU A 7 -3.19 15.38 6.94
CA LEU A 7 -2.90 14.60 8.14
C LEU A 7 -4.08 14.62 9.12
N SER A 8 -4.27 13.52 9.83
CA SER A 8 -5.25 13.42 10.90
C SER A 8 -4.92 14.38 12.04
N ARG A 9 -5.94 15.05 12.58
CA ARG A 9 -5.84 15.90 13.79
C ARG A 9 -6.34 15.19 15.05
N ALA A 10 -6.66 13.90 14.95
CA ALA A 10 -7.13 13.13 16.09
C ALA A 10 -6.01 12.98 17.13
N PRO A 11 -6.31 13.01 18.44
CA PRO A 11 -5.31 12.82 19.47
C PRO A 11 -4.76 11.39 19.43
N GLN A 12 -3.46 11.25 19.70
CA GLN A 12 -2.82 9.94 19.84
C GLN A 12 -3.17 9.33 21.21
N GLY A 13 -3.34 8.01 21.24
CA GLY A 13 -3.58 7.28 22.48
C GLY A 13 -2.33 7.25 23.36
N PRO A 14 -2.46 7.20 24.70
CA PRO A 14 -1.32 7.21 25.62
C PRO A 14 -0.47 5.92 25.56
N GLN A 15 -0.90 4.90 24.81
CA GLN A 15 -0.23 3.61 24.69
C GLN A 15 1.10 3.69 23.92
N PHE A 16 1.28 4.74 23.12
CA PHE A 16 2.52 4.99 22.38
C PHE A 16 3.19 6.25 22.94
N PRO A 17 4.10 6.13 23.93
CA PRO A 17 4.69 7.28 24.63
C PRO A 17 5.91 7.88 23.90
N PHE A 18 6.08 7.58 22.61
CA PHE A 18 7.21 8.07 21.81
C PHE A 18 6.72 9.06 20.75
N SER A 19 7.64 9.87 20.23
CA SER A 19 7.35 10.78 19.13
C SER A 19 8.58 10.92 18.24
N ARG A 20 8.36 10.94 16.92
CA ARG A 20 9.39 11.07 15.87
C ARG A 20 10.43 9.95 15.92
N VAL A 21 10.02 8.75 16.32
CA VAL A 21 10.87 7.56 16.37
C VAL A 21 10.47 6.52 15.35
N ASP A 22 9.29 6.69 14.73
CA ASP A 22 8.74 5.74 13.78
C ASP A 22 8.31 6.42 12.48
N ASP A 23 8.76 5.88 11.33
CA ASP A 23 8.46 6.40 10.00
C ASP A 23 6.95 6.39 9.68
N ARG A 24 6.15 5.66 10.46
CA ARG A 24 4.69 5.53 10.32
C ARG A 24 3.92 6.63 11.06
N GLU A 25 4.57 7.41 11.91
CA GLU A 25 3.95 8.55 12.56
C GLU A 25 3.53 9.59 11.51
N GLU A 26 2.32 10.13 11.66
CA GLU A 26 1.77 11.11 10.71
C GLU A 26 1.89 10.66 9.24
N TRP A 27 1.68 9.37 8.96
CA TRP A 27 1.83 8.81 7.63
C TRP A 27 1.02 9.60 6.57
N PRO A 28 1.61 9.93 5.40
CA PRO A 28 2.93 9.54 4.89
C PRO A 28 4.02 10.63 5.02
N SER A 29 3.89 11.56 5.96
CA SER A 29 4.65 12.83 5.99
C SER A 29 6.17 12.69 6.04
N VAL A 30 6.68 11.60 6.60
CA VAL A 30 8.13 11.30 6.66
C VAL A 30 8.73 11.15 5.26
N PHE A 31 7.98 10.60 4.31
CA PHE A 31 8.45 10.36 2.94
C PHE A 31 7.96 11.41 1.95
N TYR A 32 6.70 11.83 2.06
CA TYR A 32 6.07 12.70 1.07
C TYR A 32 5.20 13.74 1.76
N ASN A 33 5.34 15.00 1.36
CA ASN A 33 4.44 16.09 1.76
C ASN A 33 3.34 16.38 0.73
N ARG A 34 3.44 15.83 -0.49
CA ARG A 34 2.47 16.03 -1.56
C ARG A 34 2.13 14.72 -2.26
N THR A 35 0.87 14.55 -2.65
CA THR A 35 0.37 13.38 -3.37
C THR A 35 -0.60 13.78 -4.49
N CYS A 36 -0.90 12.82 -5.37
CA CYS A 36 -1.92 13.00 -6.41
C CYS A 36 -3.33 12.99 -5.78
N GLN A 37 -4.07 14.08 -5.99
CA GLN A 37 -5.52 14.12 -5.76
C GLN A 37 -6.26 13.96 -7.09
N CYS A 38 -7.00 12.86 -7.22
CA CYS A 38 -7.76 12.53 -8.42
C CYS A 38 -9.16 13.13 -8.39
N SER A 39 -9.68 13.50 -9.57
CA SER A 39 -10.99 14.13 -9.72
C SER A 39 -12.05 13.10 -10.12
N GLY A 40 -13.31 13.35 -9.78
CA GLY A 40 -14.43 12.49 -10.20
C GLY A 40 -14.26 11.03 -9.75
N ASN A 41 -14.34 10.10 -10.70
CA ASN A 41 -14.21 8.65 -10.47
C ASN A 41 -12.82 8.08 -10.78
N PHE A 42 -11.83 8.93 -11.05
CA PHE A 42 -10.45 8.49 -11.24
C PHE A 42 -9.76 8.20 -9.88
N MET A 43 -8.79 7.29 -9.88
CA MET A 43 -7.96 6.88 -8.74
C MET A 43 -6.56 6.42 -9.21
N GLY A 44 -5.76 5.87 -8.29
CA GLY A 44 -4.42 5.36 -8.56
C GLY A 44 -3.35 6.38 -8.19
N PHE A 45 -2.10 5.93 -8.12
CA PHE A 45 -0.97 6.77 -7.69
C PHE A 45 -0.72 7.96 -8.64
N ASN A 46 -1.12 7.83 -9.91
CA ASN A 46 -1.01 8.85 -10.95
C ASN A 46 -2.37 9.30 -11.53
N CYS A 47 -3.49 8.91 -10.90
CA CYS A 47 -4.85 9.16 -11.39
C CYS A 47 -5.23 8.49 -12.73
N GLY A 48 -4.48 7.47 -13.17
CA GLY A 48 -4.75 6.71 -14.40
C GLY A 48 -5.78 5.59 -14.26
N ASP A 49 -6.17 5.23 -13.04
CA ASP A 49 -7.10 4.13 -12.75
C ASP A 49 -8.52 4.64 -12.42
N CYS A 50 -9.47 3.72 -12.32
CA CYS A 50 -10.84 4.02 -11.91
C CYS A 50 -11.13 3.54 -10.49
N LYS A 51 -11.87 4.35 -9.72
CA LYS A 51 -12.34 4.01 -8.37
C LYS A 51 -12.97 2.62 -8.34
N PHE A 52 -12.82 1.91 -7.22
CA PHE A 52 -13.46 0.61 -7.04
C PHE A 52 -14.95 0.66 -7.41
N GLY A 53 -15.36 -0.23 -8.31
CA GLY A 53 -16.72 -0.29 -8.84
C GLY A 53 -16.96 0.54 -10.12
N PHE A 54 -15.93 1.21 -10.65
CA PHE A 54 -15.96 1.93 -11.92
C PHE A 54 -14.95 1.36 -12.92
N LEU A 55 -15.27 1.44 -14.21
CA LEU A 55 -14.46 0.98 -15.35
C LEU A 55 -14.62 1.93 -16.54
N GLY A 56 -13.88 1.61 -17.61
CA GLY A 56 -13.86 2.33 -18.87
C GLY A 56 -12.83 3.46 -18.85
N PRO A 57 -12.42 3.97 -20.03
CA PRO A 57 -11.39 5.00 -20.15
C PRO A 57 -11.74 6.31 -19.42
N ASN A 58 -13.02 6.54 -19.15
CA ASN A 58 -13.53 7.72 -18.45
C ASN A 58 -14.06 7.42 -17.03
N CYS A 59 -13.95 6.19 -16.53
CA CYS A 59 -14.43 5.77 -15.21
C CYS A 59 -15.93 6.04 -14.97
N LEU A 60 -16.75 5.88 -16.02
CA LEU A 60 -18.21 6.11 -15.96
C LEU A 60 -19.01 4.81 -15.94
N GLU A 61 -18.41 3.69 -16.33
CA GLU A 61 -19.09 2.40 -16.38
C GLU A 61 -19.10 1.76 -15.00
N ARG A 62 -20.27 1.41 -14.47
CA ARG A 62 -20.37 0.77 -13.15
C ARG A 62 -20.16 -0.73 -13.27
N ARG A 63 -19.30 -1.29 -12.41
CA ARG A 63 -19.08 -2.73 -12.29
C ARG A 63 -19.38 -3.17 -10.86
N MET A 64 -20.31 -4.11 -10.72
CA MET A 64 -20.53 -4.79 -9.45
C MET A 64 -19.72 -6.10 -9.42
N LEU A 65 -18.95 -6.31 -8.35
CA LEU A 65 -18.25 -7.55 -8.08
C LEU A 65 -18.85 -8.22 -6.85
N LEU A 66 -19.21 -9.50 -6.96
CA LEU A 66 -19.74 -10.29 -5.85
C LEU A 66 -18.63 -11.16 -5.25
N ARG A 67 -18.30 -10.94 -3.97
CA ARG A 67 -17.43 -11.84 -3.21
C ARG A 67 -18.27 -13.01 -2.69
N ARG A 68 -18.09 -14.19 -3.28
CA ARG A 68 -18.80 -15.42 -2.92
C ARG A 68 -18.02 -16.20 -1.85
N ASN A 69 -18.72 -17.04 -1.10
CA ASN A 69 -18.07 -18.01 -0.22
C ASN A 69 -17.22 -18.98 -1.07
N ILE A 70 -15.98 -19.24 -0.63
CA ILE A 70 -15.05 -20.12 -1.34
C ILE A 70 -15.59 -21.54 -1.46
N PHE A 71 -16.39 -22.02 -0.49
CA PHE A 71 -16.95 -23.36 -0.51
C PHE A 71 -18.02 -23.53 -1.58
N ASP A 72 -18.75 -22.46 -1.92
CA ASP A 72 -19.83 -22.43 -2.91
C ASP A 72 -19.32 -22.32 -4.37
N LEU A 73 -18.00 -22.20 -4.56
CA LEU A 73 -17.40 -22.16 -5.89
C LEU A 73 -17.33 -23.56 -6.52
N SER A 74 -17.55 -23.61 -7.84
CA SER A 74 -17.30 -24.80 -8.65
C SER A 74 -15.81 -25.16 -8.69
N ILE A 75 -15.48 -26.41 -9.04
CA ILE A 75 -14.08 -26.87 -9.14
C ILE A 75 -13.25 -25.98 -10.10
N PRO A 76 -13.74 -25.61 -11.31
CA PRO A 76 -12.99 -24.73 -12.20
C PRO A 76 -12.77 -23.32 -11.60
N GLU A 77 -13.74 -22.77 -10.88
CA GLU A 77 -13.60 -21.47 -10.20
C GLU A 77 -12.55 -21.53 -9.09
N LYS A 78 -12.55 -22.59 -8.27
CA LYS A 78 -11.52 -22.81 -7.23
C LYS A 78 -10.12 -22.93 -7.83
N ASN A 79 -9.98 -23.71 -8.89
CA ASN A 79 -8.70 -23.87 -9.59
C ASN A 79 -8.22 -22.55 -10.19
N LYS A 80 -9.11 -21.76 -10.79
CA LYS A 80 -8.80 -20.42 -11.31
C LYS A 80 -8.37 -19.46 -10.21
N PHE A 81 -9.04 -19.48 -9.06
CA PHE A 81 -8.66 -18.68 -7.89
C PHE A 81 -7.25 -19.02 -7.40
N LEU A 82 -6.97 -20.31 -7.18
CA LEU A 82 -5.64 -20.78 -6.76
C LEU A 82 -4.55 -20.44 -7.79
N ALA A 83 -4.85 -20.61 -9.08
CA ALA A 83 -3.92 -20.25 -10.15
C ALA A 83 -3.56 -18.76 -10.14
N TYR A 84 -4.53 -17.86 -9.89
CA TYR A 84 -4.25 -16.43 -9.79
C TYR A 84 -3.52 -16.02 -8.52
N LEU A 85 -3.76 -16.68 -7.38
CA LEU A 85 -2.93 -16.48 -6.20
C LEU A 85 -1.47 -16.88 -6.46
N ASN A 86 -1.27 -18.02 -7.12
CA ASN A 86 0.06 -18.46 -7.49
C ASN A 86 0.72 -17.51 -8.50
N LEU A 87 -0.04 -17.01 -9.49
CA LEU A 87 0.45 -16.00 -10.43
C LEU A 87 0.87 -14.72 -9.69
N ALA A 88 0.06 -14.23 -8.75
CA ALA A 88 0.37 -13.03 -7.96
C ALA A 88 1.66 -13.20 -7.13
N LYS A 89 1.92 -14.40 -6.62
CA LYS A 89 3.16 -14.72 -5.88
C LYS A 89 4.41 -14.72 -6.77
N HIS A 90 4.27 -14.93 -8.07
CA HIS A 90 5.39 -15.00 -9.02
C HIS A 90 5.47 -13.80 -9.97
N THR A 91 4.56 -12.83 -9.86
CA THR A 91 4.54 -11.62 -10.69
C THR A 91 5.06 -10.44 -9.89
N ILE A 92 6.17 -9.84 -10.33
CA ILE A 92 6.72 -8.62 -9.74
C ILE A 92 5.73 -7.47 -9.94
N SER A 93 5.51 -6.66 -8.91
CA SER A 93 4.67 -5.47 -8.98
C SER A 93 5.28 -4.44 -9.93
N SER A 94 4.48 -3.93 -10.86
CA SER A 94 4.89 -2.83 -11.75
C SER A 94 4.82 -1.47 -11.08
N ASP A 95 4.02 -1.35 -10.03
CA ASP A 95 3.59 -0.05 -9.48
C ASP A 95 4.24 0.24 -8.13
N TYR A 96 4.63 -0.80 -7.39
CA TYR A 96 5.12 -0.67 -6.02
C TYR A 96 6.43 -1.42 -5.79
N VAL A 97 7.31 -0.77 -5.05
CA VAL A 97 8.52 -1.33 -4.44
C VAL A 97 8.42 -1.14 -2.93
N ILE A 98 9.18 -1.91 -2.17
CA ILE A 98 9.18 -1.80 -0.70
C ILE A 98 10.49 -1.20 -0.18
N PRO A 99 10.43 -0.36 0.87
CA PRO A 99 11.64 0.03 1.58
C PRO A 99 12.19 -1.18 2.36
N THR A 100 13.51 -1.36 2.34
CA THR A 100 14.19 -2.38 3.16
C THR A 100 15.03 -1.78 4.29
N SER A 101 14.90 -0.47 4.51
CA SER A 101 15.57 0.30 5.56
C SER A 101 14.61 1.35 6.12
N THR A 102 14.94 1.91 7.29
CA THR A 102 14.23 3.08 7.83
C THR A 102 14.59 4.35 7.06
N TYR A 103 13.78 5.39 7.17
CA TYR A 103 14.06 6.69 6.54
C TYR A 103 15.41 7.27 6.98
N GLY A 104 15.78 7.11 8.26
CA GLY A 104 17.08 7.52 8.78
C GLY A 104 18.25 6.78 8.11
N GLN A 105 18.13 5.46 7.90
CA GLN A 105 19.13 4.67 7.19
C GLN A 105 19.22 5.01 5.70
N MET A 106 18.17 5.60 5.12
CA MET A 106 18.15 6.13 3.76
C MET A 106 18.79 7.53 3.65
N ASN A 107 19.58 7.96 4.64
CA ASN A 107 20.15 9.31 4.71
C ASN A 107 19.08 10.39 4.53
N ASN A 108 17.96 10.25 5.27
CA ASN A 108 16.80 11.13 5.17
C ASN A 108 16.30 11.29 3.72
N GLY A 109 16.18 10.18 3.02
CA GLY A 109 15.70 10.10 1.63
C GLY A 109 16.75 10.37 0.55
N SER A 110 17.97 10.80 0.90
CA SER A 110 19.04 11.06 -0.08
C SER A 110 19.63 9.78 -0.69
N THR A 111 19.46 8.64 -0.03
CA THR A 111 19.94 7.34 -0.49
C THR A 111 18.78 6.35 -0.41
N PRO A 112 17.89 6.31 -1.43
CA PRO A 112 16.71 5.46 -1.40
C PRO A 112 17.11 3.98 -1.44
N ILE A 113 16.62 3.20 -0.48
CA ILE A 113 16.90 1.75 -0.38
C ILE A 113 15.58 1.00 -0.54
N PHE A 114 15.26 0.63 -1.78
CA PHE A 114 14.04 -0.09 -2.14
C PHE A 114 14.35 -1.40 -2.86
N ARG A 115 13.42 -2.34 -2.79
CA ARG A 115 13.47 -3.60 -3.54
C ARG A 115 12.16 -3.90 -4.24
N ASP A 116 12.29 -4.52 -5.40
CA ASP A 116 11.18 -5.14 -6.11
C ASP A 116 10.50 -6.20 -5.23
N ILE A 117 9.19 -6.33 -5.40
CA ILE A 117 8.37 -7.28 -4.66
C ILE A 117 7.29 -7.85 -5.58
N ASN A 118 6.88 -9.10 -5.36
CA ASN A 118 5.72 -9.65 -6.07
C ASN A 118 4.39 -9.16 -5.45
N ILE A 119 3.32 -9.28 -6.22
CA ILE A 119 1.99 -8.77 -5.84
C ILE A 119 1.50 -9.38 -4.51
N TYR A 120 1.71 -10.68 -4.31
CA TYR A 120 1.26 -11.34 -3.08
C TYR A 120 2.10 -10.92 -1.87
N ASP A 121 3.42 -10.84 -2.02
CA ASP A 121 4.31 -10.42 -0.94
C ASP A 121 4.17 -8.94 -0.61
N LEU A 122 3.77 -8.09 -1.55
CA LEU A 122 3.40 -6.71 -1.25
C LEU A 122 2.22 -6.66 -0.27
N PHE A 123 1.20 -7.49 -0.50
CA PHE A 123 0.06 -7.61 0.43
C PHE A 123 0.49 -8.07 1.82
N VAL A 124 1.39 -9.06 1.90
CA VAL A 124 1.96 -9.54 3.17
C VAL A 124 2.83 -8.47 3.84
N TRP A 125 3.66 -7.77 3.06
CA TRP A 125 4.58 -6.75 3.53
C TRP A 125 3.85 -5.56 4.13
N MET A 126 2.76 -5.10 3.50
CA MET A 126 1.94 -4.02 4.05
C MET A 126 1.43 -4.39 5.44
N HIS A 127 0.94 -5.62 5.63
CA HIS A 127 0.52 -6.11 6.94
C HIS A 127 1.67 -6.11 7.94
N TYR A 128 2.82 -6.68 7.56
CA TYR A 128 4.02 -6.68 8.38
C TYR A 128 4.44 -5.26 8.79
N TYR A 129 4.47 -4.32 7.84
CA TYR A 129 4.91 -2.95 8.06
C TYR A 129 3.99 -2.18 9.01
N VAL A 130 2.67 -2.40 8.95
CA VAL A 130 1.76 -1.75 9.91
C VAL A 130 1.74 -2.44 11.27
N SER A 131 2.13 -3.71 11.37
CA SER A 131 2.07 -4.49 12.62
C SER A 131 3.39 -4.67 13.35
N ARG A 132 4.53 -4.34 12.73
CA ARG A 132 5.86 -4.47 13.35
C ARG A 132 6.08 -3.48 14.49
N ASP A 133 6.98 -3.84 15.39
CA ASP A 133 7.40 -2.98 16.49
C ASP A 133 8.16 -1.73 15.99
N THR A 134 8.06 -0.66 16.78
CA THR A 134 8.88 0.53 16.62
C THR A 134 10.33 0.23 16.99
N LEU A 135 11.25 0.67 16.13
CA LEU A 135 12.67 0.43 16.29
C LEU A 135 13.32 1.55 17.09
N LEU A 136 13.66 1.26 18.34
CA LEU A 136 14.37 2.19 19.20
C LEU A 136 15.88 1.87 19.14
N GLY A 137 16.58 2.37 18.10
CA GLY A 137 18.03 2.19 17.90
C GLY A 137 18.41 1.65 16.51
N ASP A 138 19.69 1.30 16.32
CA ASP A 138 20.24 0.79 15.05
C ASP A 138 19.72 -0.61 14.70
N SER A 139 18.52 -0.66 14.11
CA SER A 139 17.85 -1.91 13.73
C SER A 139 17.33 -1.83 12.30
N SER A 140 17.26 -2.98 11.62
CA SER A 140 16.82 -3.06 10.22
C SER A 140 15.32 -3.30 10.11
N VAL A 141 14.72 -2.81 9.02
CA VAL A 141 13.28 -3.01 8.73
C VAL A 141 13.00 -4.42 8.20
N TRP A 142 14.04 -5.10 7.72
CA TRP A 142 14.02 -6.42 7.09
C TRP A 142 15.24 -7.24 7.50
#